data_AF-A0AAE3EQ75-F1
#
_entry.id   AF-A0AAE3EQ75-F1
#
_cell.length_a   1.000
_cell.length_b   1.000
_cell.length_c   1.000
_cell.angle_alpha   90.00
_cell.angle_beta   90.00
_cell.angle_gamma   90.00
#
_symmetry.space_group_name_H-M   'P 1'
#
loop_
_entity.id
_entity.type
_entity.pdbx_description
1 polymer ?
#
loop_
_entity_poly.entity_id
_entity_poly.type
_entity_poly.pdbx_seq_one_letter_code
_entity_poly.pdbx_strand_id
1 'polypeptide(L)'
;MNWKKYELEILTYFQETYPETTITFDKKIVGKFSKVERQIDIFIEGEIAGYDIKIAVDCKYFSKNIDVREVGTFCSLVEDVDAHQGVLITKKGYTQGAINFAFNGNQKVELDILNFDKIKEFQGFTAIPYVSNFSVILPAPFGWVLDLKNSINNFATLFQRGLTLKEAQKKNEWMYVQFWKKEKSDFSIENLIEFQNGYIQENSKAEFEYKTGPKRKDNYKTQIRIADIKSYPSLEVTGFIEFEETIFYIVLFTPKELLNKNLRKLQYLLSTAIPAKIEFNNNEVIKQLLNEIPNTLDKEEKSQKYYQIAIWYKEMEDNEKEIFYLKKSLEEFPHYSSLKSIINESLKIEDIKESEKYSLIFSGIEPKNPRTFQDLIELYLNNEKPELIEEFLKDLRKNYTEFEILGNINFHLGLLNSGLGKESKADSYFKLAKSNFKKVLPKNHQVFKALKQRLK
;
A
#
# COMPACT_ATOMS: atom_id res chain seq x y z
N MET A 1 19.58 22.02 -22.01
CA MET A 1 18.28 22.73 -21.92
C MET A 1 18.55 24.13 -21.37
N ASN A 2 17.90 25.16 -21.91
CA ASN A 2 17.97 26.54 -21.40
C ASN A 2 16.71 26.87 -20.56
N TRP A 3 16.68 28.06 -19.95
CA TRP A 3 15.57 28.50 -19.09
C TRP A 3 14.23 28.57 -19.84
N LYS A 4 14.21 29.10 -21.07
CA LYS A 4 12.98 29.21 -21.86
C LYS A 4 12.38 27.85 -22.21
N LYS A 5 13.22 26.86 -22.54
CA LYS A 5 12.74 25.49 -22.74
C LYS A 5 12.22 24.87 -21.44
N TYR A 6 12.86 25.15 -20.31
CA TYR A 6 12.40 24.67 -19.00
C TYR A 6 10.98 25.16 -18.66
N GLU A 7 10.72 26.45 -18.89
CA GLU A 7 9.39 27.05 -18.75
C GLU A 7 8.36 26.41 -19.68
N LEU A 8 8.70 26.22 -20.97
CA LEU A 8 7.80 25.59 -21.94
C LEU A 8 7.43 24.15 -21.56
N GLU A 9 8.36 23.37 -20.99
CA GLU A 9 8.05 21.99 -20.54
C GLU A 9 7.08 21.99 -19.34
N ILE A 10 7.19 22.98 -18.45
CA ILE A 10 6.24 23.17 -17.33
C ILE A 10 4.87 23.60 -17.87
N LEU A 11 4.85 24.52 -18.84
CA LEU A 11 3.63 24.94 -19.54
C LEU A 11 2.92 23.74 -20.17
N THR A 12 3.64 22.94 -20.95
CA THR A 12 3.10 21.72 -21.59
C THR A 12 2.51 20.78 -20.55
N TYR A 13 3.22 20.54 -19.44
CA TYR A 13 2.69 19.68 -18.37
C TYR A 13 1.33 20.19 -17.85
N PHE A 14 1.21 21.49 -17.53
CA PHE A 14 -0.05 22.02 -17.02
C PHE A 14 -1.17 21.95 -18.06
N GLN A 15 -0.87 22.23 -19.34
CA GLN A 15 -1.84 22.16 -20.43
C GLN A 15 -2.34 20.74 -20.69
N GLU A 16 -1.44 19.75 -20.71
CA GLU A 16 -1.80 18.34 -20.89
C GLU A 16 -2.57 17.78 -19.70
N THR A 17 -2.19 18.18 -18.48
CA THR A 17 -2.81 17.68 -17.25
C THR A 17 -4.19 18.32 -16.99
N TYR A 18 -4.36 19.59 -17.34
CA TYR A 18 -5.56 20.37 -17.04
C TYR A 18 -6.11 21.05 -18.31
N PRO A 19 -6.55 20.28 -19.32
CA PRO A 19 -6.90 20.82 -20.64
C PRO A 19 -8.08 21.80 -20.64
N GLU A 20 -8.94 21.73 -19.61
CA GLU A 20 -10.10 22.61 -19.44
C GLU A 20 -9.75 23.99 -18.86
N THR A 21 -8.48 24.23 -18.51
CA THR A 21 -8.06 25.46 -17.82
C THR A 21 -7.45 26.45 -18.80
N THR A 22 -7.71 27.75 -18.59
CA THR A 22 -7.06 28.80 -19.38
C THR A 22 -5.64 29.01 -18.85
N ILE A 23 -4.62 28.65 -19.64
CA ILE A 23 -3.22 28.75 -19.26
C ILE A 23 -2.48 29.62 -20.27
N THR A 24 -1.99 30.77 -19.81
CA THR A 24 -1.27 31.74 -20.64
C THR A 24 0.22 31.75 -20.29
N PHE A 25 1.05 31.71 -21.32
CA PHE A 25 2.51 31.84 -21.19
C PHE A 25 2.94 33.30 -21.29
N ASP A 26 3.94 33.70 -20.49
CA ASP A 26 4.58 35.02 -20.51
C ASP A 26 3.57 36.19 -20.37
N LYS A 27 2.64 36.07 -19.41
CA LYS A 27 1.56 37.05 -19.22
C LYS A 27 2.08 38.29 -18.49
N LYS A 28 1.69 39.47 -18.97
CA LYS A 28 1.94 40.75 -18.30
C LYS A 28 0.67 41.25 -17.63
N ILE A 29 0.79 41.62 -16.35
CA ILE A 29 -0.31 42.18 -15.54
C ILE A 29 0.18 43.46 -14.88
N VAL A 30 -0.62 44.53 -14.92
CA VAL A 30 -0.30 45.76 -14.19
C VAL A 30 -0.46 45.50 -12.70
N GLY A 31 0.61 45.71 -11.94
CA GLY A 31 0.63 45.50 -10.49
C GLY A 31 -0.36 46.39 -9.74
N LYS A 32 -1.11 45.78 -8.83
CA LYS A 32 -2.08 46.40 -7.94
C LYS A 32 -1.44 47.48 -7.08
N PHE A 33 -0.27 47.22 -6.53
CA PHE A 33 0.46 48.14 -5.65
C PHE A 33 1.55 48.89 -6.41
N SER A 34 2.36 48.18 -7.19
CA SER A 34 3.52 48.77 -7.88
C SER A 34 3.15 49.67 -9.05
N LYS A 35 1.95 49.50 -9.63
CA LYS A 35 1.45 50.20 -10.82
C LYS A 35 2.33 50.05 -12.06
N VAL A 36 3.21 49.06 -12.09
CA VAL A 36 4.04 48.71 -13.26
C VAL A 36 3.64 47.36 -13.83
N GLU A 37 3.97 47.11 -15.09
CA GLU A 37 3.78 45.78 -15.68
C GLU A 37 4.68 44.75 -14.98
N ARG A 38 4.06 43.66 -14.52
CA ARG A 38 4.71 42.49 -13.93
C ARG A 38 4.57 41.32 -14.88
N GLN A 39 5.70 40.70 -15.23
CA GLN A 39 5.73 39.48 -16.05
C GLN A 39 5.54 38.25 -15.16
N ILE A 40 4.75 37.29 -15.65
CA ILE A 40 4.50 36.00 -15.02
C ILE A 40 4.74 34.91 -16.08
N ASP A 41 5.61 33.96 -15.77
CA ASP A 41 6.03 32.93 -16.74
C ASP A 41 4.84 32.09 -17.21
N ILE A 42 4.02 31.61 -16.27
CA ILE A 42 2.78 30.89 -16.57
C ILE A 42 1.67 31.42 -15.66
N PHE A 43 0.56 31.84 -16.26
CA PHE A 43 -0.61 32.32 -15.54
C PHE A 43 -1.82 31.44 -15.84
N ILE A 44 -2.45 30.94 -14.79
CA ILE A 44 -3.57 30.02 -14.86
C ILE A 44 -4.83 30.73 -14.36
N GLU A 45 -5.87 30.70 -15.18
CA GLU A 45 -7.16 31.34 -14.93
C GLU A 45 -8.29 30.31 -14.98
N GLY A 46 -9.23 30.44 -14.05
CA GLY A 46 -10.46 29.67 -14.01
C GLY A 46 -11.56 30.43 -13.30
N GLU A 47 -12.76 29.85 -13.29
CA GLU A 47 -13.94 30.42 -12.64
C GLU A 47 -14.64 29.34 -11.82
N ILE A 48 -15.01 29.65 -10.58
CA ILE A 48 -15.82 28.77 -9.74
C ILE A 48 -16.98 29.57 -9.16
N ALA A 49 -18.20 29.16 -9.49
CA ALA A 49 -19.44 29.79 -9.00
C ALA A 49 -19.49 31.33 -9.22
N GLY A 50 -19.00 31.80 -10.38
CA GLY A 50 -18.94 33.23 -10.70
C GLY A 50 -17.73 33.98 -10.13
N TYR A 51 -16.82 33.31 -9.44
CA TYR A 51 -15.60 33.90 -8.88
C TYR A 51 -14.37 33.50 -9.68
N ASP A 52 -13.56 34.49 -10.07
CA ASP A 52 -12.28 34.27 -10.73
C ASP A 52 -11.28 33.58 -9.79
N ILE A 53 -10.54 32.62 -10.34
CA ILE A 53 -9.37 32.02 -9.72
C ILE A 53 -8.15 32.32 -10.58
N LYS A 54 -7.07 32.74 -9.92
CA LYS A 54 -5.82 33.20 -10.54
C LYS A 54 -4.65 32.53 -9.85
N ILE A 55 -3.84 31.80 -10.60
CA ILE A 55 -2.63 31.17 -10.10
C ILE A 55 -1.45 31.69 -10.90
N ALA A 56 -0.49 32.27 -10.21
CA ALA A 56 0.78 32.69 -10.79
C ALA A 56 1.81 31.58 -10.62
N VAL A 57 2.52 31.24 -11.69
CA VAL A 57 3.60 30.25 -11.66
C VAL A 57 4.87 30.90 -12.18
N ASP A 58 5.94 30.80 -11.40
CA ASP A 58 7.27 31.35 -11.71
C ASP A 58 8.29 30.21 -11.73
N CYS A 59 9.13 30.19 -12.76
CA CYS A 59 10.03 29.09 -13.08
C CYS A 59 11.49 29.52 -12.90
N LYS A 60 12.19 28.92 -11.94
CA LYS A 60 13.61 29.21 -11.67
C LYS A 60 14.52 28.10 -12.18
N TYR A 61 15.15 28.34 -13.34
CA TYR A 61 16.16 27.45 -13.92
C TYR A 61 17.57 27.69 -13.34
N PHE A 62 17.72 27.60 -12.03
CA PHE A 62 19.00 27.84 -11.35
C PHE A 62 19.79 26.54 -11.11
N SER A 63 21.13 26.67 -11.03
CA SER A 63 22.04 25.56 -10.70
C SER A 63 22.16 25.30 -9.20
N LYS A 64 21.71 26.25 -8.37
CA LYS A 64 21.72 26.19 -6.90
C LYS A 64 20.31 26.18 -6.34
N ASN A 65 20.19 25.83 -5.06
CA ASN A 65 18.92 25.92 -4.34
C ASN A 65 18.43 27.37 -4.25
N ILE A 66 17.12 27.54 -4.32
CA ILE A 66 16.42 28.81 -4.11
C ILE A 66 16.45 29.16 -2.62
N ASP A 67 16.80 30.41 -2.32
CA ASP A 67 16.86 30.93 -0.95
C ASP A 67 15.65 31.82 -0.62
N VAL A 68 15.63 32.37 0.60
CA VAL A 68 14.51 33.16 1.13
C VAL A 68 14.26 34.41 0.28
N ARG A 69 15.30 35.02 -0.30
CA ARG A 69 15.16 36.25 -1.10
C ARG A 69 14.33 36.00 -2.35
N GLU A 70 14.62 34.91 -3.05
CA GLU A 70 13.88 34.57 -4.27
C GLU A 70 12.42 34.20 -3.97
N VAL A 71 12.17 33.45 -2.89
CA VAL A 71 10.79 33.16 -2.46
C VAL A 71 10.06 34.45 -2.07
N GLY A 72 10.69 35.32 -1.28
CA GLY A 72 10.11 36.61 -0.90
C GLY A 72 9.79 37.51 -2.10
N THR A 73 10.68 37.54 -3.10
CA THR A 73 10.45 38.28 -4.35
C THR A 73 9.21 37.76 -5.09
N PHE A 74 9.05 36.43 -5.13
CA PHE A 74 7.88 35.81 -5.75
C PHE A 74 6.60 36.04 -4.92
N CYS A 75 6.66 35.97 -3.59
CA CYS A 75 5.53 36.35 -2.73
C CYS A 75 5.03 37.76 -3.03
N SER A 76 5.94 38.73 -3.14
CA SER A 76 5.57 40.11 -3.51
C SER A 76 4.97 40.20 -4.92
N LEU A 77 5.45 39.40 -5.88
CA LEU A 77 4.84 39.31 -7.22
C LEU A 77 3.39 38.81 -7.13
N VAL A 78 3.15 37.71 -6.42
CA VAL A 78 1.82 37.08 -6.26
C VAL A 78 0.82 38.06 -5.65
N GLU A 79 1.21 38.78 -4.60
CA GLU A 79 0.39 39.82 -3.99
C GLU A 79 0.12 40.99 -4.94
N ASP A 80 1.15 41.47 -5.63
CA ASP A 80 1.05 42.61 -6.53
C ASP A 80 0.20 42.32 -7.77
N VAL A 81 0.17 41.09 -8.27
CA VAL A 81 -0.70 40.69 -9.39
C VAL A 81 -2.08 40.19 -8.95
N ASP A 82 -2.39 40.27 -7.65
CA ASP A 82 -3.66 39.83 -7.05
C ASP A 82 -3.99 38.37 -7.39
N ALA A 83 -2.96 37.51 -7.40
CA ALA A 83 -3.13 36.08 -7.60
C ALA A 83 -3.56 35.40 -6.30
N HIS A 84 -4.50 34.46 -6.40
CA HIS A 84 -5.02 33.70 -5.26
C HIS A 84 -4.03 32.66 -4.73
N GLN A 85 -3.13 32.19 -5.59
CA GLN A 85 -2.12 31.19 -5.29
C GLN A 85 -0.86 31.45 -6.14
N GLY A 86 0.31 31.24 -5.54
CA GLY A 86 1.59 31.17 -6.24
C GLY A 86 2.14 29.75 -6.26
N VAL A 87 2.79 29.36 -7.36
CA VAL A 87 3.64 28.16 -7.42
C VAL A 87 5.01 28.55 -7.96
N LEU A 88 6.03 28.48 -7.11
CA LEU A 88 7.41 28.66 -7.54
C LEU A 88 7.98 27.29 -7.88
N ILE A 89 8.50 27.11 -9.09
CA ILE A 89 9.03 25.82 -9.56
C ILE A 89 10.52 25.97 -9.88
N THR A 90 11.35 25.09 -9.32
CA THR A 90 12.81 25.12 -9.55
C THR A 90 13.34 23.79 -10.08
N LYS A 91 14.46 23.86 -10.81
CA LYS A 91 15.18 22.68 -11.25
C LYS A 91 15.88 21.96 -10.09
N LYS A 92 16.45 22.70 -9.14
CA LYS A 92 17.41 22.13 -8.18
C LYS A 92 16.78 21.80 -6.82
N GLY A 93 16.11 22.77 -6.22
CA GLY A 93 15.48 22.64 -4.90
C GLY A 93 15.50 23.94 -4.12
N TYR A 94 15.18 23.85 -2.84
CA TYR A 94 15.05 24.98 -1.92
C TYR A 94 15.95 24.79 -0.71
N THR A 95 16.39 25.89 -0.13
CA THR A 95 16.98 25.88 1.22
C THR A 95 15.91 25.62 2.27
N GLN A 96 16.27 25.09 3.44
CA GLN A 96 15.31 24.91 4.53
C GLN A 96 14.69 26.24 4.96
N GLY A 97 15.46 27.34 4.96
CA GLY A 97 14.95 28.67 5.23
C GLY A 97 13.85 29.11 4.24
N ALA A 98 14.02 28.81 2.95
CA ALA A 98 13.02 29.10 1.92
C ALA A 98 11.72 28.28 2.12
N ILE A 99 11.85 26.99 2.47
CA ILE A 99 10.69 26.14 2.79
C ILE A 99 9.94 26.67 4.01
N ASN A 100 10.67 26.97 5.08
CA ASN A 100 10.09 27.51 6.30
C ASN A 100 9.44 28.88 6.06
N PHE A 101 10.03 29.72 5.23
CA PHE A 101 9.47 31.03 4.88
C PHE A 101 8.16 30.90 4.10
N ALA A 102 8.08 30.02 3.11
CA ALA A 102 6.84 29.76 2.37
C ALA A 102 5.75 29.15 3.27
N PHE A 103 6.13 28.24 4.18
CA PHE A 103 5.17 27.57 5.06
C PHE A 103 4.60 28.47 6.17
N ASN A 104 5.45 29.28 6.81
CA ASN A 104 5.03 30.14 7.93
C ASN A 104 4.61 31.55 7.47
N GLY A 105 4.85 31.89 6.20
CA GLY A 105 4.46 33.17 5.62
C GLY A 105 2.95 33.27 5.44
N ASN A 106 2.46 34.51 5.29
CA ASN A 106 1.03 34.77 5.09
C ASN A 106 0.61 34.57 3.63
N GLN A 107 1.56 34.41 2.71
CA GLN A 107 1.29 34.27 1.29
C GLN A 107 1.02 32.82 0.93
N LYS A 108 0.01 32.59 0.10
CA LYS A 108 -0.32 31.28 -0.46
C LYS A 108 0.65 30.92 -1.58
N VAL A 109 1.91 30.67 -1.24
CA VAL A 109 2.96 30.25 -2.17
C VAL A 109 3.38 28.82 -1.89
N GLU A 110 3.35 27.99 -2.92
CA GLU A 110 3.88 26.63 -2.87
C GLU A 110 5.20 26.51 -3.63
N LEU A 111 6.05 25.58 -3.18
CA LEU A 111 7.39 25.35 -3.72
C LEU A 111 7.45 23.96 -4.33
N ASP A 112 7.68 23.83 -5.64
CA ASP A 112 7.75 22.53 -6.32
C ASP A 112 9.04 22.36 -7.13
N ILE A 113 9.37 21.11 -7.44
CA ILE A 113 10.62 20.77 -8.11
C ILE A 113 10.30 19.94 -9.35
N LEU A 114 10.69 20.46 -10.52
CA LEU A 114 10.77 19.69 -11.74
C LEU A 114 12.22 19.66 -12.20
N ASN A 115 12.88 18.51 -12.09
CA ASN A 115 14.20 18.33 -12.69
C ASN A 115 14.12 17.41 -13.91
N PHE A 116 15.19 17.45 -14.70
CA PHE A 116 15.34 16.67 -15.92
C PHE A 116 16.53 15.72 -15.80
N ASP A 117 16.88 15.34 -14.58
CA ASP A 117 17.96 14.39 -14.33
C ASP A 117 17.61 13.06 -14.99
N LYS A 118 18.61 12.33 -15.50
CA LYS A 118 18.33 11.02 -16.11
C LYS A 118 17.63 10.12 -15.09
N ILE A 119 16.50 9.53 -15.47
CA ILE A 119 15.82 8.55 -14.62
C ILE A 119 16.78 7.39 -14.34
N LYS A 120 16.80 6.92 -13.09
CA LYS A 120 17.64 5.79 -12.70
C LYS A 120 17.06 4.50 -13.25
N GLU A 121 17.84 3.42 -13.21
CA GLU A 121 17.36 2.09 -13.60
C GLU A 121 16.10 1.73 -12.79
N PHE A 122 15.11 1.10 -13.44
CA PHE A 122 13.80 0.74 -12.86
C PHE A 122 12.89 1.91 -12.46
N GLN A 123 13.27 3.16 -12.77
CA GLN A 123 12.38 4.31 -12.62
C GLN A 123 11.58 4.55 -13.90
N GLY A 124 10.30 4.94 -13.73
CA GLY A 124 9.41 5.27 -14.84
C GLY A 124 8.40 6.36 -14.48
N PHE A 125 7.61 6.78 -15.47
CA PHE A 125 6.51 7.73 -15.31
C PHE A 125 5.13 7.07 -15.25
N THR A 126 5.09 5.75 -15.35
CA THR A 126 3.88 4.94 -15.22
C THR A 126 4.22 3.61 -14.58
N ALA A 127 3.35 3.12 -13.70
CA ALA A 127 3.39 1.74 -13.22
C ALA A 127 2.02 1.08 -13.42
N ILE A 128 2.03 -0.25 -13.44
CA ILE A 128 0.83 -1.08 -13.48
C ILE A 128 0.91 -2.06 -12.30
N PRO A 129 0.85 -1.57 -11.04
CA PRO A 129 0.74 -2.45 -9.87
C PRO A 129 -0.53 -3.31 -9.99
N TYR A 130 -0.46 -4.57 -9.56
CA TYR A 130 -1.56 -5.50 -9.67
C TYR A 130 -1.62 -6.48 -8.48
N VAL A 131 -2.81 -6.99 -8.22
CA VAL A 131 -3.09 -8.08 -7.30
C VAL A 131 -4.04 -9.05 -7.98
N SER A 132 -3.63 -10.32 -8.12
CA SER A 132 -4.34 -11.28 -8.97
C SER A 132 -4.52 -10.71 -10.39
N ASN A 133 -5.73 -10.75 -10.96
CA ASN A 133 -6.07 -10.17 -12.26
C ASN A 133 -6.46 -8.69 -12.19
N PHE A 134 -6.52 -8.06 -11.01
CA PHE A 134 -6.86 -6.64 -10.88
C PHE A 134 -5.61 -5.77 -10.87
N SER A 135 -5.62 -4.66 -11.58
CA SER A 135 -4.50 -3.73 -11.68
C SER A 135 -4.95 -2.28 -11.70
N VAL A 136 -4.01 -1.39 -11.42
CA VAL A 136 -4.21 0.05 -11.53
C VAL A 136 -3.10 0.62 -12.41
N ILE A 137 -3.45 1.27 -13.52
CA ILE A 137 -2.51 2.08 -14.29
C ILE A 137 -2.32 3.39 -13.54
N LEU A 138 -1.08 3.65 -13.11
CA LEU A 138 -0.74 4.75 -12.23
C LEU A 138 0.30 5.68 -12.88
N PRO A 139 -0.08 6.89 -13.32
CA PRO A 139 0.87 7.87 -13.82
C PRO A 139 1.62 8.56 -12.67
N ALA A 140 2.89 8.92 -12.87
CA ALA A 140 3.64 9.68 -11.87
C ALA A 140 3.05 11.09 -11.69
N PRO A 141 3.01 11.63 -10.46
CA PRO A 141 2.65 13.03 -10.26
C PRO A 141 3.79 13.97 -10.70
N PHE A 142 3.48 15.25 -10.86
CA PHE A 142 4.45 16.27 -11.28
C PHE A 142 5.80 16.17 -10.56
N GLY A 143 6.90 16.11 -11.31
CA GLY A 143 8.27 16.09 -10.77
C GLY A 143 8.69 14.80 -10.07
N TRP A 144 7.82 13.79 -10.02
CA TRP A 144 8.09 12.50 -9.37
C TRP A 144 8.24 11.38 -10.41
N VAL A 145 8.77 10.25 -9.94
CA VAL A 145 8.92 9.01 -10.69
C VAL A 145 8.40 7.85 -9.85
N LEU A 146 8.09 6.72 -10.48
CA LEU A 146 7.81 5.45 -9.82
C LEU A 146 9.05 4.54 -9.89
N ASP A 147 9.38 3.84 -8.80
CA ASP A 147 10.43 2.81 -8.73
C ASP A 147 9.79 1.46 -8.38
N LEU A 148 9.96 0.49 -9.28
CA LEU A 148 9.39 -0.86 -9.18
C LEU A 148 10.31 -1.86 -8.48
N LYS A 149 11.62 -1.61 -8.45
CA LYS A 149 12.59 -2.56 -7.90
C LYS A 149 12.80 -2.33 -6.41
N ASN A 150 13.01 -1.08 -6.02
CA ASN A 150 13.19 -0.72 -4.62
C ASN A 150 11.83 -0.34 -4.05
N SER A 151 10.94 -1.33 -3.92
CA SER A 151 9.57 -1.08 -3.49
C SER A 151 9.27 -1.59 -2.09
N ILE A 152 8.26 -0.99 -1.47
CA ILE A 152 7.68 -1.48 -0.23
C ILE A 152 6.56 -2.44 -0.60
N ASN A 153 6.52 -3.59 0.08
CA ASN A 153 5.50 -4.63 -0.10
C ASN A 153 5.35 -5.11 -1.56
N ASN A 154 6.43 -5.10 -2.34
CA ASN A 154 6.50 -5.54 -3.74
C ASN A 154 5.60 -4.76 -4.73
N PHE A 155 5.12 -3.56 -4.38
CA PHE A 155 4.35 -2.71 -5.31
C PHE A 155 5.19 -1.58 -5.90
N ALA A 156 4.62 -0.42 -6.20
CA ALA A 156 5.36 0.76 -6.66
C ALA A 156 5.63 1.72 -5.49
N THR A 157 6.81 2.32 -5.49
CA THR A 157 7.10 3.51 -4.67
C THR A 157 7.23 4.74 -5.56
N LEU A 158 6.85 5.90 -5.04
CA LEU A 158 6.90 7.16 -5.77
C LEU A 158 7.69 8.19 -4.98
N PHE A 159 8.53 8.96 -5.65
CA PHE A 159 9.30 10.04 -5.04
C PHE A 159 9.85 11.00 -6.10
N GLN A 160 10.38 12.13 -5.65
CA GLN A 160 10.96 13.15 -6.52
C GLN A 160 12.03 12.56 -7.47
N ARG A 161 11.93 12.89 -8.76
CA ARG A 161 12.92 12.52 -9.78
C ARG A 161 14.34 12.93 -9.36
N GLY A 162 15.33 12.12 -9.74
CA GLY A 162 16.73 12.33 -9.39
C GLY A 162 17.16 11.71 -8.05
N LEU A 163 16.20 11.34 -7.19
CA LEU A 163 16.47 10.64 -5.93
C LEU A 163 16.48 9.12 -6.10
N THR A 164 17.09 8.43 -5.13
CA THR A 164 16.81 7.02 -4.80
C THR A 164 15.73 6.94 -3.72
N LEU A 165 15.08 5.78 -3.54
CA LEU A 165 14.13 5.58 -2.44
C LEU A 165 14.76 5.95 -1.08
N LYS A 166 16.00 5.51 -0.84
CA LYS A 166 16.71 5.79 0.43
C LYS A 166 16.91 7.29 0.68
N GLU A 167 17.20 8.07 -0.35
CA GLU A 167 17.32 9.53 -0.25
C GLU A 167 15.95 10.19 -0.01
N ALA A 168 14.89 9.69 -0.65
CA ALA A 168 13.52 10.19 -0.44
C ALA A 168 12.99 9.86 0.96
N GLN A 169 13.28 8.67 1.48
CA GLN A 169 12.96 8.25 2.85
C GLN A 169 13.66 9.12 3.89
N LYS A 170 14.93 9.49 3.68
CA LYS A 170 15.64 10.44 4.57
C LYS A 170 14.99 11.82 4.62
N LYS A 171 14.29 12.22 3.55
CA LYS A 171 13.54 13.47 3.48
C LYS A 171 12.11 13.34 4.01
N ASN A 172 11.67 12.12 4.34
CA ASN A 172 10.29 11.79 4.64
C ASN A 172 9.32 12.28 3.56
N GLU A 173 9.71 12.24 2.29
CA GLU A 173 8.92 12.73 1.16
C GLU A 173 8.87 11.67 0.06
N TRP A 174 7.93 10.74 0.20
CA TRP A 174 7.77 9.60 -0.70
C TRP A 174 6.42 8.92 -0.49
N MET A 175 6.01 8.10 -1.44
CA MET A 175 4.79 7.30 -1.38
C MET A 175 5.08 5.82 -1.63
N TYR A 176 4.21 4.96 -1.10
CA TYR A 176 4.05 3.60 -1.62
C TYR A 176 2.57 3.31 -1.85
N VAL A 177 2.30 2.33 -2.72
CA VAL A 177 0.94 1.92 -3.06
C VAL A 177 0.65 0.52 -2.56
N GLN A 178 -0.62 0.23 -2.31
CA GLN A 178 -1.05 -1.07 -1.84
C GLN A 178 -2.51 -1.36 -2.20
N PHE A 179 -2.85 -2.65 -2.19
CA PHE A 179 -4.21 -3.14 -2.38
C PHE A 179 -4.70 -3.81 -1.11
N TRP A 180 -5.99 -3.68 -0.86
CA TRP A 180 -6.74 -4.46 0.09
C TRP A 180 -7.86 -5.19 -0.64
N LYS A 181 -7.77 -6.53 -0.71
CA LYS A 181 -8.83 -7.34 -1.31
C LYS A 181 -10.01 -7.39 -0.34
N LYS A 182 -11.22 -7.08 -0.82
CA LYS A 182 -12.42 -7.17 0.00
C LYS A 182 -12.79 -8.64 0.20
N GLU A 183 -12.96 -9.05 1.46
CA GLU A 183 -13.43 -10.39 1.81
C GLU A 183 -14.94 -10.51 1.66
N LYS A 184 -15.65 -9.39 1.84
CA LYS A 184 -17.10 -9.27 1.72
C LYS A 184 -17.43 -8.03 0.89
N SER A 185 -18.51 -8.10 0.12
CA SER A 185 -18.91 -7.04 -0.79
C SER A 185 -19.25 -5.71 -0.09
N ASP A 186 -19.66 -5.77 1.18
CA ASP A 186 -20.03 -4.61 2.00
C ASP A 186 -18.84 -3.94 2.72
N PHE A 187 -17.62 -4.52 2.62
CA PHE A 187 -16.43 -3.95 3.23
C PHE A 187 -16.00 -2.66 2.53
N SER A 188 -16.00 -1.53 3.24
CA SER A 188 -15.75 -0.19 2.67
C SER A 188 -14.40 0.41 3.08
N ILE A 189 -14.07 1.58 2.52
CA ILE A 189 -12.93 2.40 2.97
C ILE A 189 -13.01 2.69 4.49
N GLU A 190 -14.19 2.99 5.02
CA GLU A 190 -14.36 3.30 6.45
C GLU A 190 -13.95 2.11 7.33
N ASN A 191 -14.33 0.89 6.95
CA ASN A 191 -13.94 -0.31 7.69
C ASN A 191 -12.41 -0.49 7.67
N LEU A 192 -11.78 -0.27 6.50
CA LEU A 192 -10.33 -0.36 6.39
C LEU A 192 -9.61 0.71 7.23
N ILE A 193 -10.11 1.95 7.22
CA ILE A 193 -9.56 3.04 8.01
C ILE A 193 -9.68 2.72 9.50
N GLU A 194 -10.83 2.22 9.96
CA GLU A 194 -11.04 1.83 11.36
C GLU A 194 -10.05 0.75 11.78
N PHE A 195 -9.91 -0.31 10.98
CA PHE A 195 -8.95 -1.38 11.23
C PHE A 195 -7.50 -0.87 11.31
N GLN A 196 -7.06 -0.08 10.32
CA GLN A 196 -5.71 0.48 10.30
C GLN A 196 -5.45 1.44 11.46
N ASN A 197 -6.42 2.30 11.80
CA ASN A 197 -6.30 3.25 12.90
C ASN A 197 -6.22 2.52 14.25
N GLY A 198 -7.00 1.45 14.44
CA GLY A 198 -6.92 0.59 15.62
C GLY A 198 -5.51 0.02 15.80
N TYR A 199 -4.96 -0.57 14.74
CA TYR A 199 -3.59 -1.09 14.75
C TYR A 199 -2.55 0.00 15.06
N ILE A 200 -2.68 1.20 14.49
CA ILE A 200 -1.78 2.32 14.78
C ILE A 200 -1.87 2.72 16.25
N GLN A 201 -3.09 2.89 16.79
CA GLN A 201 -3.30 3.32 18.19
C GLN A 201 -2.82 2.29 19.23
N GLU A 202 -2.85 1.00 18.89
CA GLU A 202 -2.28 -0.06 19.74
C GLU A 202 -0.76 0.06 19.88
N ASN A 203 -0.09 0.59 18.86
CA ASN A 203 1.37 0.62 18.76
C ASN A 203 1.99 2.01 18.98
N SER A 204 1.23 3.08 18.78
CA SER A 204 1.68 4.48 18.93
C SER A 204 0.51 5.43 19.14
N LYS A 205 0.74 6.57 19.79
CA LYS A 205 -0.28 7.62 19.87
C LYS A 205 -0.38 8.33 18.53
N ALA A 206 -1.58 8.42 17.98
CA ALA A 206 -1.85 9.12 16.72
C ALA A 206 -3.07 10.05 16.81
N GLU A 207 -3.02 11.14 16.05
CA GLU A 207 -4.17 12.02 15.77
C GLU A 207 -4.56 11.89 14.31
N PHE A 208 -5.86 11.84 14.01
CA PHE A 208 -6.37 11.58 12.66
C PHE A 208 -7.27 12.72 12.19
N GLU A 209 -7.03 13.19 10.96
CA GLU A 209 -7.89 14.12 10.22
C GLU A 209 -8.38 13.45 8.94
N TYR A 210 -9.62 13.70 8.55
CA TYR A 210 -10.24 13.11 7.36
C TYR A 210 -10.65 14.19 6.37
N LYS A 211 -10.38 13.95 5.09
CA LYS A 211 -10.79 14.81 3.98
C LYS A 211 -11.47 13.98 2.90
N THR A 212 -12.45 14.57 2.22
CA THR A 212 -12.97 13.99 0.98
C THR A 212 -11.84 13.95 -0.06
N GLY A 213 -11.72 12.83 -0.77
CA GLY A 213 -10.80 12.73 -1.91
C GLY A 213 -11.33 13.49 -3.14
N PRO A 214 -10.56 13.52 -4.24
CA PRO A 214 -11.01 14.14 -5.48
C PRO A 214 -12.16 13.35 -6.10
N LYS A 215 -13.10 14.05 -6.74
CA LYS A 215 -14.12 13.41 -7.56
C LYS A 215 -13.45 12.71 -8.76
N ARG A 216 -13.86 11.48 -9.02
CA ARG A 216 -13.38 10.67 -10.14
C ARG A 216 -14.43 10.63 -11.26
N LYS A 217 -13.96 10.47 -12.50
CA LYS A 217 -14.83 10.35 -13.68
C LYS A 217 -15.68 9.07 -13.68
N ASP A 218 -15.15 8.01 -13.08
CA ASP A 218 -15.80 6.71 -12.93
C ASP A 218 -16.64 6.58 -11.65
N ASN A 219 -16.80 7.68 -10.90
CA ASN A 219 -17.58 7.76 -9.66
C ASN A 219 -17.13 6.83 -8.52
N TYR A 220 -15.99 6.14 -8.64
CA TYR A 220 -15.44 5.39 -7.50
C TYR A 220 -15.14 6.33 -6.34
N LYS A 221 -15.49 5.88 -5.14
CA LYS A 221 -15.36 6.67 -3.91
C LYS A 221 -13.88 6.88 -3.58
N THR A 222 -13.55 8.09 -3.15
CA THR A 222 -12.21 8.44 -2.68
C THR A 222 -12.26 9.12 -1.31
N GLN A 223 -11.23 8.86 -0.50
CA GLN A 223 -11.08 9.47 0.82
C GLN A 223 -9.60 9.70 1.12
N ILE A 224 -9.31 10.68 1.97
CA ILE A 224 -7.96 10.94 2.46
C ILE A 224 -7.98 10.95 3.99
N ARG A 225 -7.04 10.23 4.60
CA ARG A 225 -6.71 10.29 6.02
C ARG A 225 -5.34 10.94 6.20
N ILE A 226 -5.22 11.90 7.09
CA ILE A 226 -3.94 12.44 7.57
C ILE A 226 -3.76 11.93 9.00
N ALA A 227 -2.64 11.28 9.28
CA ALA A 227 -2.27 10.76 10.59
C ALA A 227 -1.00 11.46 11.09
N ASP A 228 -1.10 12.11 12.25
CA ASP A 228 0.04 12.61 13.01
C ASP A 228 0.42 11.56 14.07
N ILE A 229 1.35 10.68 13.72
CA ILE A 229 1.77 9.54 14.53
C ILE A 229 3.01 9.95 15.31
N LYS A 230 2.95 9.99 16.66
CA LYS A 230 4.03 10.55 17.50
C LYS A 230 5.38 9.88 17.35
N SER A 231 5.40 8.60 16.96
CA SER A 231 6.64 7.86 16.73
C SER A 231 7.27 8.12 15.36
N TYR A 232 6.56 8.78 14.44
CA TYR A 232 7.04 9.03 13.08
C TYR A 232 7.65 10.43 12.98
N PRO A 233 8.70 10.61 12.15
CA PRO A 233 9.35 11.91 11.95
C PRO A 233 8.58 12.85 11.01
N SER A 234 7.43 12.42 10.50
CA SER A 234 6.64 13.12 9.48
C SER A 234 5.16 12.72 9.59
N LEU A 235 4.30 13.42 8.85
CA LEU A 235 2.92 13.00 8.67
C LEU A 235 2.87 11.74 7.79
N GLU A 236 1.90 10.88 8.08
CA GLU A 236 1.45 9.82 7.18
C GLU A 236 0.08 10.23 6.61
N VAL A 237 -0.02 10.35 5.29
CA VAL A 237 -1.26 10.70 4.60
C VAL A 237 -1.64 9.55 3.69
N THR A 238 -2.80 8.94 3.91
CA THR A 238 -3.28 7.84 3.07
C THR A 238 -4.45 8.29 2.22
N GLY A 239 -4.31 8.13 0.90
CA GLY A 239 -5.40 8.32 -0.06
C GLY A 239 -5.97 6.97 -0.48
N PHE A 240 -7.29 6.84 -0.51
CA PHE A 240 -8.00 5.60 -0.79
C PHE A 240 -8.89 5.76 -2.04
N ILE A 241 -9.02 4.67 -2.80
CA ILE A 241 -9.97 4.48 -3.90
C ILE A 241 -10.69 3.15 -3.67
N GLU A 242 -12.02 3.20 -3.60
CA GLU A 242 -12.84 2.00 -3.43
C GLU A 242 -13.31 1.48 -4.77
N PHE A 243 -12.68 0.41 -5.27
CA PHE A 243 -13.19 -0.37 -6.40
C PHE A 243 -14.14 -1.46 -5.89
N GLU A 244 -14.74 -2.20 -6.83
CA GLU A 244 -15.75 -3.23 -6.55
C GLU A 244 -15.23 -4.28 -5.56
N GLU A 245 -14.14 -4.96 -5.91
CA GLU A 245 -13.59 -6.10 -5.15
C GLU A 245 -12.33 -5.72 -4.36
N THR A 246 -11.85 -4.48 -4.46
CA THR A 246 -10.55 -4.07 -3.93
C THR A 246 -10.54 -2.61 -3.53
N ILE A 247 -9.88 -2.29 -2.41
CA ILE A 247 -9.53 -0.91 -2.06
C ILE A 247 -8.07 -0.70 -2.44
N PHE A 248 -7.82 0.25 -3.32
CA PHE A 248 -6.46 0.70 -3.64
C PHE A 248 -6.13 1.90 -2.77
N TYR A 249 -4.96 1.91 -2.16
CA TYR A 249 -4.54 3.04 -1.34
C TYR A 249 -3.07 3.38 -1.51
N ILE A 250 -2.78 4.66 -1.32
CA ILE A 250 -1.46 5.26 -1.50
C ILE A 250 -1.11 5.93 -0.18
N VAL A 251 0.00 5.51 0.41
CA VAL A 251 0.50 6.05 1.68
C VAL A 251 1.64 7.02 1.36
N LEU A 252 1.44 8.30 1.67
CA LEU A 252 2.38 9.40 1.53
C LEU A 252 3.01 9.71 2.88
N PHE A 253 4.33 9.68 2.96
CA PHE A 253 5.07 10.35 4.03
C PHE A 253 5.45 11.75 3.56
N THR A 254 5.17 12.77 4.39
CA THR A 254 5.50 14.16 4.07
C THR A 254 5.84 14.97 5.33
N PRO A 255 6.86 15.86 5.29
CA PRO A 255 7.01 16.90 6.29
C PRO A 255 5.77 17.79 6.36
N LYS A 256 5.46 18.35 7.53
CA LYS A 256 4.29 19.22 7.74
C LYS A 256 4.33 20.43 6.81
N GLU A 257 5.53 20.96 6.58
CA GLU A 257 5.80 22.13 5.76
C GLU A 257 5.48 21.91 4.27
N LEU A 258 5.49 20.65 3.82
CA LEU A 258 5.28 20.27 2.43
C LEU A 258 3.92 19.58 2.19
N LEU A 259 3.06 19.53 3.23
CA LEU A 259 1.79 18.81 3.18
C LEU A 259 0.92 19.26 2.00
N ASN A 260 0.70 20.57 1.82
CA ASN A 260 -0.19 21.08 0.76
C ASN A 260 0.28 20.63 -0.63
N LYS A 261 1.58 20.78 -0.92
CA LYS A 261 2.18 20.36 -2.18
C LYS A 261 2.00 18.86 -2.42
N ASN A 262 2.35 18.04 -1.43
CA ASN A 262 2.32 16.59 -1.60
C ASN A 262 0.90 16.03 -1.56
N LEU A 263 -0.03 16.70 -0.88
CA LEU A 263 -1.45 16.38 -0.92
C LEU A 263 -2.02 16.59 -2.33
N ARG A 264 -1.63 17.65 -3.06
CA ARG A 264 -2.02 17.82 -4.47
C ARG A 264 -1.51 16.69 -5.36
N LYS A 265 -0.28 16.21 -5.13
CA LYS A 265 0.28 15.05 -5.84
C LYS A 265 -0.49 13.77 -5.54
N LEU A 266 -0.86 13.55 -4.28
CA LEU A 266 -1.71 12.43 -3.88
C LEU A 266 -3.10 12.52 -4.53
N GLN A 267 -3.74 13.69 -4.50
CA GLN A 267 -5.03 13.93 -5.14
C GLN A 267 -4.97 13.69 -6.66
N TYR A 268 -3.90 14.11 -7.32
CA TYR A 268 -3.68 13.79 -8.74
C TYR A 268 -3.67 12.27 -8.98
N LEU A 269 -2.97 11.50 -8.14
CA LEU A 269 -2.97 10.03 -8.27
C LEU A 269 -4.36 9.43 -8.04
N LEU A 270 -5.08 9.92 -7.03
CA LEU A 270 -6.44 9.46 -6.73
C LEU A 270 -7.45 9.82 -7.83
N SER A 271 -7.21 10.88 -8.62
CA SER A 271 -8.09 11.26 -9.73
C SER A 271 -7.74 10.58 -11.05
N THR A 272 -6.47 10.21 -11.25
CA THR A 272 -5.95 9.72 -12.54
C THR A 272 -5.65 8.22 -12.57
N ALA A 273 -5.56 7.54 -11.43
CA ALA A 273 -5.43 6.09 -11.37
C ALA A 273 -6.55 5.40 -12.17
N ILE A 274 -6.22 4.47 -13.06
CA ILE A 274 -7.20 3.79 -13.93
C ILE A 274 -7.27 2.31 -13.56
N PRO A 275 -8.42 1.78 -13.12
CA PRO A 275 -8.55 0.34 -12.89
C PRO A 275 -8.47 -0.42 -14.23
N ALA A 276 -7.78 -1.57 -14.22
CA ALA A 276 -7.66 -2.44 -15.39
C ALA A 276 -7.61 -3.92 -14.96
N LYS A 277 -8.02 -4.82 -15.86
CA LYS A 277 -7.88 -6.26 -15.69
C LYS A 277 -6.68 -6.77 -16.47
N ILE A 278 -5.84 -7.59 -15.84
CA ILE A 278 -4.73 -8.29 -16.49
C ILE A 278 -5.23 -9.66 -16.96
N GLU A 279 -4.97 -9.97 -18.23
CA GLU A 279 -5.12 -11.31 -18.78
C GLU A 279 -3.75 -11.97 -18.84
N PHE A 280 -3.56 -13.03 -18.07
CA PHE A 280 -2.29 -13.76 -18.03
C PHE A 280 -2.24 -14.82 -19.12
N ASN A 281 -1.09 -14.94 -19.79
CA ASN A 281 -0.77 -16.05 -20.68
C ASN A 281 0.62 -16.60 -20.32
N ASN A 282 0.62 -17.57 -19.42
CA ASN A 282 1.85 -18.16 -18.88
C ASN A 282 2.28 -19.44 -19.63
N ASN A 283 1.67 -19.77 -20.78
CA ASN A 283 1.89 -21.06 -21.46
C ASN A 283 3.37 -21.32 -21.82
N GLU A 284 4.09 -20.32 -22.31
CA GLU A 284 5.50 -20.49 -22.68
C GLU A 284 6.41 -20.68 -21.46
N VAL A 285 6.21 -19.92 -20.38
CA VAL A 285 7.01 -20.07 -19.16
C VAL A 285 6.71 -21.38 -18.43
N ILE A 286 5.44 -21.83 -18.44
CA ILE A 286 5.06 -23.16 -17.96
C ILE A 286 5.79 -24.24 -18.75
N LYS A 287 5.77 -24.16 -20.08
CA LYS A 287 6.43 -25.13 -20.96
C LYS A 287 7.95 -25.18 -20.73
N GLN A 288 8.59 -24.03 -20.55
CA GLN A 288 10.02 -23.95 -20.21
C GLN A 288 10.31 -24.66 -18.88
N LEU A 289 9.55 -24.31 -17.83
CA LEU A 289 9.79 -24.86 -16.50
C LEU A 289 9.52 -26.38 -16.43
N LEU A 290 8.51 -26.86 -17.15
CA LEU A 290 8.23 -28.30 -17.28
C LEU A 290 9.39 -29.08 -17.92
N ASN A 291 10.15 -28.48 -18.84
CA ASN A 291 11.32 -29.12 -19.44
C ASN A 291 12.52 -29.17 -18.48
N GLU A 292 12.60 -28.27 -17.51
CA GLU A 292 13.68 -28.22 -16.51
C GLU A 292 13.47 -29.19 -15.34
N ILE A 293 12.20 -29.44 -14.97
CA ILE A 293 11.82 -30.27 -13.82
C ILE A 293 12.45 -31.69 -13.83
N PRO A 294 12.50 -32.42 -14.97
CA PRO A 294 13.14 -33.75 -15.01
C PRO A 294 14.61 -33.75 -14.60
N ASN A 295 15.31 -32.63 -14.78
CA ASN A 295 16.73 -32.48 -14.43
C ASN A 295 16.94 -31.93 -13.01
N THR A 296 15.87 -31.60 -12.29
CA THR A 296 15.93 -31.07 -10.92
C THR A 296 15.98 -32.22 -9.93
N LEU A 297 17.13 -32.40 -9.27
CA LEU A 297 17.36 -33.52 -8.33
C LEU A 297 16.81 -33.24 -6.93
N ASP A 298 16.87 -31.97 -6.49
CA ASP A 298 16.36 -31.56 -5.19
C ASP A 298 14.82 -31.61 -5.18
N LYS A 299 14.25 -32.38 -4.25
CA LYS A 299 12.80 -32.55 -4.14
C LYS A 299 12.08 -31.28 -3.72
N GLU A 300 12.71 -30.48 -2.86
CA GLU A 300 12.16 -29.21 -2.38
C GLU A 300 12.12 -28.19 -3.53
N GLU A 301 13.21 -28.08 -4.29
CA GLU A 301 13.28 -27.24 -5.49
C GLU A 301 12.27 -27.71 -6.55
N LYS A 302 12.18 -29.02 -6.79
CA LYS A 302 11.23 -29.60 -7.75
C LYS A 302 9.78 -29.33 -7.36
N SER A 303 9.47 -29.43 -6.06
CA SER A 303 8.17 -29.05 -5.52
C SER A 303 7.86 -27.57 -5.73
N GLN A 304 8.82 -26.67 -5.49
CA GLN A 304 8.66 -25.24 -5.73
C GLN A 304 8.39 -24.93 -7.21
N LYS A 305 9.05 -25.63 -8.14
CA LYS A 305 8.79 -25.48 -9.58
C LYS A 305 7.36 -25.89 -9.95
N TYR A 306 6.87 -27.01 -9.43
CA TYR A 306 5.46 -27.40 -9.63
C TYR A 306 4.48 -26.42 -8.98
N TYR A 307 4.79 -25.91 -7.79
CA TYR A 307 3.98 -24.88 -7.13
C TYR A 307 3.89 -23.61 -7.98
N GLN A 308 5.01 -23.16 -8.55
CA GLN A 308 5.03 -22.01 -9.44
C GLN A 308 4.15 -22.22 -10.69
N ILE A 309 4.15 -23.44 -11.26
CA ILE A 309 3.25 -23.79 -12.38
C ILE A 309 1.78 -23.72 -11.94
N ALA A 310 1.46 -24.20 -10.74
CA ALA A 310 0.11 -24.07 -10.21
C ALA A 310 -0.32 -22.61 -10.04
N ILE A 311 0.56 -21.74 -9.54
CA ILE A 311 0.30 -20.28 -9.46
C ILE A 311 0.04 -19.70 -10.85
N TRP A 312 0.79 -20.08 -11.87
CA TRP A 312 0.56 -19.61 -13.23
C TRP A 312 -0.77 -20.08 -13.82
N TYR A 313 -1.21 -21.30 -13.52
CA TYR A 313 -2.54 -21.76 -13.92
C TYR A 313 -3.66 -21.07 -13.16
N LYS A 314 -3.44 -20.76 -11.87
CA LYS A 314 -4.35 -19.94 -11.07
C LYS A 314 -4.53 -18.55 -11.68
N GLU A 315 -3.43 -17.89 -12.07
CA GLU A 315 -3.46 -16.58 -12.75
C GLU A 315 -4.20 -16.63 -14.09
N MET A 316 -4.15 -17.77 -14.78
CA MET A 316 -4.88 -18.05 -16.02
C MET A 316 -6.33 -18.55 -15.77
N GLU A 317 -6.77 -18.60 -14.52
CA GLU A 317 -8.10 -19.10 -14.12
C GLU A 317 -8.37 -20.58 -14.54
N ASP A 318 -7.31 -21.39 -14.73
CA ASP A 318 -7.38 -22.83 -15.03
C ASP A 318 -7.30 -23.66 -13.73
N ASN A 319 -8.42 -23.76 -13.04
CA ASN A 319 -8.54 -24.42 -11.74
C ASN A 319 -8.15 -25.92 -11.79
N GLU A 320 -8.47 -26.62 -12.89
CA GLU A 320 -8.15 -28.04 -13.02
C GLU A 320 -6.64 -28.26 -13.00
N LYS A 321 -5.90 -27.46 -13.78
CA LYS A 321 -4.44 -27.55 -13.81
C LYS A 321 -3.78 -26.95 -12.57
N GLU A 322 -4.34 -25.89 -11.97
CA GLU A 322 -3.87 -25.39 -10.67
C GLU A 322 -3.84 -26.55 -9.65
N ILE A 323 -4.97 -27.22 -9.44
CA ILE A 323 -5.09 -28.33 -8.48
C ILE A 323 -4.16 -29.48 -8.84
N PHE A 324 -4.08 -29.85 -10.12
CA PHE A 324 -3.18 -30.91 -10.58
C PHE A 324 -1.72 -30.63 -10.22
N TYR A 325 -1.23 -29.42 -10.49
CA TYR A 325 0.16 -29.05 -10.20
C TYR A 325 0.42 -28.77 -8.72
N LEU A 326 -0.57 -28.32 -7.95
CA LEU A 326 -0.49 -28.28 -6.48
C LEU A 326 -0.27 -29.69 -5.92
N LYS A 327 -1.02 -30.69 -6.40
CA LYS A 327 -0.86 -32.09 -5.97
C LYS A 327 0.53 -32.62 -6.32
N LYS A 328 1.03 -32.36 -7.54
CA LYS A 328 2.41 -32.71 -7.92
C LYS A 328 3.47 -32.04 -7.06
N SER A 329 3.30 -30.78 -6.70
CA SER A 329 4.19 -30.09 -5.75
C SER A 329 4.26 -30.86 -4.42
N LEU A 330 3.10 -31.21 -3.87
CA LEU A 330 3.00 -31.89 -2.58
C LEU A 330 3.51 -33.34 -2.60
N GLU A 331 3.45 -34.03 -3.76
CA GLU A 331 4.04 -35.35 -3.96
C GLU A 331 5.56 -35.33 -3.88
N GLU A 332 6.21 -34.26 -4.35
CA GLU A 332 7.66 -34.10 -4.29
C GLU A 332 8.11 -33.66 -2.89
N PHE A 333 7.46 -32.64 -2.32
CA PHE A 333 7.76 -32.11 -0.99
C PHE A 333 6.55 -31.34 -0.39
N PRO A 334 6.19 -31.57 0.89
CA PRO A 334 5.05 -30.90 1.53
C PRO A 334 5.41 -29.47 1.98
N HIS A 335 5.28 -28.51 1.06
CA HIS A 335 5.50 -27.09 1.35
C HIS A 335 4.32 -26.42 2.04
N TYR A 336 4.63 -25.55 3.00
CA TYR A 336 3.64 -24.81 3.80
C TYR A 336 2.65 -24.02 2.92
N SER A 337 3.15 -23.29 1.91
CA SER A 337 2.32 -22.49 0.99
C SER A 337 1.43 -23.33 0.07
N SER A 338 1.97 -24.44 -0.46
CA SER A 338 1.21 -25.39 -1.29
C SER A 338 0.07 -26.04 -0.50
N LEU A 339 0.32 -26.39 0.76
CA LEU A 339 -0.69 -26.94 1.66
C LEU A 339 -1.79 -25.94 2.00
N LYS A 340 -1.43 -24.68 2.34
CA LYS A 340 -2.46 -23.64 2.53
C LYS A 340 -3.35 -23.50 1.32
N SER A 341 -2.75 -23.48 0.13
CA SER A 341 -3.48 -23.32 -1.14
C SER A 341 -4.45 -24.47 -1.36
N ILE A 342 -4.00 -25.73 -1.23
CA ILE A 342 -4.86 -26.89 -1.48
C ILE A 342 -5.95 -27.06 -0.41
N ILE A 343 -5.67 -26.76 0.87
CA ILE A 343 -6.66 -26.78 1.94
C ILE A 343 -7.76 -25.75 1.65
N ASN A 344 -7.36 -24.52 1.30
CA ASN A 344 -8.30 -23.45 0.96
C ASN A 344 -9.20 -23.82 -0.22
N GLU A 345 -8.62 -24.31 -1.32
CA GLU A 345 -9.43 -24.70 -2.49
C GLU A 345 -10.34 -25.90 -2.18
N SER A 346 -9.87 -26.89 -1.41
CA SER A 346 -10.69 -28.03 -0.98
C SER A 346 -11.89 -27.59 -0.15
N LEU A 347 -11.70 -26.61 0.75
CA LEU A 347 -12.79 -26.05 1.56
C LEU A 347 -13.81 -25.30 0.70
N LYS A 348 -13.37 -24.52 -0.29
CA LYS A 348 -14.27 -23.81 -1.22
C LYS A 348 -15.15 -24.73 -2.04
N ILE A 349 -14.60 -25.85 -2.52
CA ILE A 349 -15.36 -26.84 -3.30
C ILE A 349 -16.08 -27.88 -2.42
N GLU A 350 -16.04 -27.69 -1.10
CA GLU A 350 -16.63 -28.57 -0.10
C GLU A 350 -16.09 -30.02 -0.10
N ASP A 351 -14.86 -30.24 -0.58
CA ASP A 351 -14.15 -31.51 -0.41
C ASP A 351 -13.53 -31.58 0.99
N ILE A 352 -14.38 -31.89 1.97
CA ILE A 352 -14.00 -31.98 3.39
C ILE A 352 -12.89 -33.01 3.57
N LYS A 353 -12.97 -34.17 2.90
CA LYS A 353 -11.97 -35.24 3.04
C LYS A 353 -10.60 -34.80 2.57
N GLU A 354 -10.53 -34.10 1.44
CA GLU A 354 -9.27 -33.58 0.93
C GLU A 354 -8.72 -32.47 1.83
N SER A 355 -9.59 -31.58 2.32
CA SER A 355 -9.20 -30.53 3.27
C SER A 355 -8.59 -31.12 4.55
N GLU A 356 -9.23 -32.12 5.17
CA GLU A 356 -8.73 -32.75 6.40
C GLU A 356 -7.42 -33.49 6.20
N LYS A 357 -7.29 -34.22 5.07
CA LYS A 357 -6.06 -34.92 4.68
C LYS A 357 -4.88 -33.94 4.65
N TYR A 358 -5.02 -32.80 3.97
CA TYR A 358 -3.93 -31.84 3.86
C TYR A 358 -3.75 -31.01 5.13
N SER A 359 -4.82 -30.73 5.89
CA SER A 359 -4.74 -30.13 7.24
C SER A 359 -3.92 -30.98 8.21
N LEU A 360 -4.02 -32.31 8.12
CA LEU A 360 -3.22 -33.24 8.91
C LEU A 360 -1.73 -33.15 8.54
N ILE A 361 -1.41 -33.13 7.24
CA ILE A 361 -0.03 -32.97 6.75
C ILE A 361 0.53 -31.61 7.21
N PHE A 362 -0.25 -30.53 7.03
CA PHE A 362 0.11 -29.17 7.41
C PHE A 362 0.43 -29.04 8.90
N SER A 363 -0.41 -29.64 9.75
CA SER A 363 -0.20 -29.67 11.20
C SER A 363 1.05 -30.45 11.61
N GLY A 364 1.50 -31.39 10.77
CA GLY A 364 2.65 -32.25 11.03
C GLY A 364 4.01 -31.65 10.64
N ILE A 365 4.06 -30.57 9.85
CA ILE A 365 5.33 -29.96 9.40
C ILE A 365 6.15 -29.44 10.60
N GLU A 366 5.53 -28.55 11.39
CA GLU A 366 6.12 -28.00 12.62
C GLU A 366 5.05 -27.96 13.73
N PRO A 367 4.74 -29.10 14.36
CA PRO A 367 3.63 -29.19 15.31
C PRO A 367 3.86 -28.41 16.62
N LYS A 368 5.11 -28.00 16.88
CA LYS A 368 5.49 -27.13 18.00
C LYS A 368 5.36 -25.64 17.68
N ASN A 369 5.25 -25.27 16.41
CA ASN A 369 5.07 -23.89 16.00
C ASN A 369 3.60 -23.48 16.18
N PRO A 370 3.28 -22.55 17.10
CA PRO A 370 1.89 -22.15 17.33
C PRO A 370 1.26 -21.51 16.08
N ARG A 371 2.04 -20.89 15.19
CA ARG A 371 1.52 -20.25 13.96
C ARG A 371 0.80 -21.25 13.05
N THR A 372 1.23 -22.52 13.05
CA THR A 372 0.59 -23.59 12.27
C THR A 372 -0.90 -23.72 12.59
N PHE A 373 -1.28 -23.74 13.87
CA PHE A 373 -2.68 -23.87 14.26
C PHE A 373 -3.48 -22.58 14.03
N GLN A 374 -2.84 -21.43 14.25
CA GLN A 374 -3.46 -20.12 13.96
C GLN A 374 -3.80 -19.98 12.47
N ASP A 375 -2.85 -20.29 11.59
CA ASP A 375 -3.05 -20.25 10.14
C ASP A 375 -4.14 -21.21 9.68
N LEU A 376 -4.19 -22.42 10.26
CA LEU A 376 -5.22 -23.40 9.93
C LEU A 376 -6.62 -22.93 10.35
N ILE A 377 -6.74 -22.31 11.53
CA ILE A 377 -8.00 -21.71 11.98
C ILE A 377 -8.42 -20.57 11.04
N GLU A 378 -7.50 -19.67 10.70
CA GLU A 378 -7.77 -18.57 9.76
C GLU A 378 -8.31 -19.11 8.42
N LEU A 379 -7.69 -20.17 7.87
CA LEU A 379 -8.16 -20.79 6.62
C LEU A 379 -9.61 -21.30 6.71
N TYR A 380 -9.97 -22.04 7.76
CA TYR A 380 -11.32 -22.58 7.91
C TYR A 380 -12.35 -21.49 8.23
N LEU A 381 -12.00 -20.48 9.03
CA LEU A 381 -12.88 -19.36 9.32
C LEU A 381 -13.16 -18.50 8.08
N ASN A 382 -12.14 -18.25 7.25
CA ASN A 382 -12.30 -17.51 6.00
C ASN A 382 -13.17 -18.24 4.97
N ASN A 383 -13.35 -19.55 5.12
CA ASN A 383 -14.27 -20.38 4.32
C ASN A 383 -15.58 -20.67 5.08
N GLU A 384 -15.86 -19.96 6.16
CA GLU A 384 -17.10 -20.08 6.96
C GLU A 384 -17.33 -21.51 7.53
N LYS A 385 -16.26 -22.23 7.88
CA LYS A 385 -16.31 -23.59 8.46
C LYS A 385 -15.78 -23.69 9.90
N PRO A 386 -16.25 -22.89 10.88
CA PRO A 386 -15.75 -22.92 12.26
C PRO A 386 -15.94 -24.27 12.98
N GLU A 387 -17.02 -25.00 12.69
CA GLU A 387 -17.30 -26.30 13.32
C GLU A 387 -16.31 -27.37 12.86
N LEU A 388 -15.98 -27.41 11.56
CA LEU A 388 -15.06 -28.39 11.00
C LEU A 388 -13.66 -28.25 11.60
N ILE A 389 -13.16 -27.02 11.77
CA ILE A 389 -11.85 -26.83 12.39
C ILE A 389 -11.86 -27.13 13.90
N GLU A 390 -12.96 -26.84 14.60
CA GLU A 390 -13.12 -27.21 16.01
C GLU A 390 -13.06 -28.74 16.17
N GLU A 391 -13.69 -29.50 15.27
CA GLU A 391 -13.68 -30.97 15.25
C GLU A 391 -12.31 -31.53 14.87
N PHE A 392 -11.73 -31.05 13.76
CA PHE A 392 -10.41 -31.46 13.29
C PHE A 392 -9.35 -31.31 14.38
N LEU A 393 -9.27 -30.15 15.04
CA LEU A 393 -8.28 -29.92 16.10
C LEU A 393 -8.52 -30.79 17.35
N LYS A 394 -9.77 -31.12 17.67
CA LYS A 394 -10.08 -32.07 18.77
C LYS A 394 -9.58 -33.47 18.45
N ASP A 395 -9.73 -33.90 17.22
CA ASP A 395 -9.29 -35.22 16.76
C ASP A 395 -7.77 -35.27 16.61
N LEU A 396 -7.17 -34.25 16.01
CA LEU A 396 -5.72 -34.10 15.91
C LEU A 396 -5.04 -34.20 17.28
N ARG A 397 -5.65 -33.64 18.32
CA ARG A 397 -5.13 -33.72 19.70
C ARG A 397 -4.93 -35.17 20.17
N LYS A 398 -5.72 -36.12 19.68
CA LYS A 398 -5.60 -37.55 20.04
C LYS A 398 -4.33 -38.19 19.46
N ASN A 399 -3.71 -37.57 18.46
CA ASN A 399 -2.54 -38.09 17.76
C ASN A 399 -1.21 -37.71 18.45
N TYR A 400 -1.24 -36.85 19.47
CA TYR A 400 -0.03 -36.35 20.14
C TYR A 400 -0.03 -36.66 21.63
N THR A 401 1.17 -36.85 22.18
CA THR A 401 1.40 -37.06 23.62
C THR A 401 2.27 -35.97 24.24
N GLU A 402 2.97 -35.22 23.40
CA GLU A 402 3.90 -34.16 23.75
C GLU A 402 3.15 -32.96 24.30
N PHE A 403 3.44 -32.59 25.56
CA PHE A 403 2.73 -31.52 26.24
C PHE A 403 2.86 -30.15 25.56
N GLU A 404 3.94 -29.89 24.83
CA GLU A 404 4.10 -28.63 24.11
C GLU A 404 3.10 -28.51 22.94
N ILE A 405 2.99 -29.57 22.12
CA ILE A 405 2.05 -29.64 21.00
C ILE A 405 0.61 -29.61 21.50
N LEU A 406 0.30 -30.44 22.51
CA LEU A 406 -1.01 -30.43 23.16
C LEU A 406 -1.33 -29.07 23.78
N GLY A 407 -0.33 -28.39 24.34
CA GLY A 407 -0.45 -27.02 24.85
C GLY A 407 -0.89 -26.06 23.74
N ASN A 408 -0.20 -26.09 22.60
CA ASN A 408 -0.51 -25.26 21.43
C ASN A 408 -1.92 -25.54 20.88
N ILE A 409 -2.28 -26.80 20.64
CA ILE A 409 -3.60 -27.18 20.11
C ILE A 409 -4.72 -26.68 21.06
N ASN A 410 -4.60 -26.95 22.36
CA ASN A 410 -5.60 -26.51 23.32
C ASN A 410 -5.65 -24.98 23.44
N PHE A 411 -4.52 -24.27 23.32
CA PHE A 411 -4.52 -22.82 23.36
C PHE A 411 -5.32 -22.23 22.20
N HIS A 412 -5.11 -22.74 20.98
CA HIS A 412 -5.81 -22.26 19.78
C HIS A 412 -7.29 -22.69 19.74
N LEU A 413 -7.63 -23.89 20.24
CA LEU A 413 -9.03 -24.26 20.48
C LEU A 413 -9.72 -23.28 21.47
N GLY A 414 -9.00 -22.81 22.48
CA GLY A 414 -9.48 -21.77 23.39
C GLY A 414 -9.74 -20.45 22.67
N LEU A 415 -8.80 -19.98 21.85
CA LEU A 415 -8.96 -18.77 21.05
C LEU A 415 -10.15 -18.86 20.09
N LEU A 416 -10.27 -19.97 19.35
CA LEU A 416 -11.39 -20.23 18.44
C LEU A 416 -12.72 -20.16 19.19
N ASN A 417 -12.85 -20.87 20.32
CA ASN A 417 -14.11 -20.91 21.07
C ASN A 417 -14.47 -19.55 21.68
N SER A 418 -13.50 -18.76 22.15
CA SER A 418 -13.75 -17.41 22.64
C SER A 418 -14.21 -16.49 21.50
N GLY A 419 -13.57 -16.57 20.33
CA GLY A 419 -14.02 -15.85 19.13
C GLY A 419 -15.44 -16.22 18.68
N LEU A 420 -15.89 -17.45 18.93
CA LEU A 420 -17.25 -17.93 18.68
C LEU A 420 -18.22 -17.65 19.85
N GLY A 421 -17.83 -16.91 20.88
CA GLY A 421 -18.65 -16.61 22.07
C GLY A 421 -18.93 -17.82 22.99
N LYS A 422 -18.21 -18.93 22.82
CA LYS A 422 -18.34 -20.18 23.61
C LYS A 422 -17.41 -20.13 24.84
N GLU A 423 -17.56 -19.12 25.70
CA GLU A 423 -16.61 -18.81 26.79
C GLU A 423 -16.34 -19.98 27.74
N SER A 424 -17.37 -20.73 28.15
CA SER A 424 -17.18 -21.90 29.02
C SER A 424 -16.27 -22.97 28.39
N LYS A 425 -16.39 -23.19 27.08
CA LYS A 425 -15.49 -24.10 26.35
C LYS A 425 -14.09 -23.50 26.22
N ALA A 426 -13.99 -22.22 25.90
CA ALA A 426 -12.72 -21.51 25.77
C ALA A 426 -11.90 -21.63 27.06
N ASP A 427 -12.51 -21.37 28.21
CA ASP A 427 -11.92 -21.51 29.53
C ASP A 427 -11.40 -22.92 29.82
N SER A 428 -12.18 -23.94 29.46
CA SER A 428 -11.78 -25.34 29.62
C SER A 428 -10.50 -25.63 28.83
N TYR A 429 -10.44 -25.19 27.57
CA TYR A 429 -9.28 -25.35 26.72
C TYR A 429 -8.06 -24.54 27.20
N PHE A 430 -8.23 -23.30 27.64
CA PHE A 430 -7.14 -22.52 28.23
C PHE A 430 -6.58 -23.15 29.51
N LYS A 431 -7.43 -23.75 30.35
CA LYS A 431 -6.98 -24.52 31.53
C LYS A 431 -6.17 -25.75 31.13
N LEU A 432 -6.60 -26.48 30.10
CA LEU A 432 -5.84 -27.62 29.55
C LEU A 432 -4.49 -27.18 28.97
N ALA A 433 -4.48 -26.11 28.16
CA ALA A 433 -3.27 -25.54 27.60
C ALA A 433 -2.27 -25.14 28.69
N LYS A 434 -2.74 -24.44 29.73
CA LYS A 434 -1.94 -24.05 30.89
C LYS A 434 -1.35 -25.25 31.63
N SER A 435 -2.14 -26.32 31.80
CA SER A 435 -1.69 -27.57 32.44
C SER A 435 -0.56 -28.22 31.64
N ASN A 436 -0.71 -28.30 30.32
CA ASN A 436 0.27 -28.88 29.42
C ASN A 436 1.57 -28.04 29.37
N PHE A 437 1.47 -26.73 29.11
CA PHE A 437 2.66 -25.88 29.05
C PHE A 437 3.47 -25.84 30.34
N LYS A 438 2.82 -25.92 31.52
CA LYS A 438 3.54 -25.98 32.82
C LYS A 438 4.50 -27.16 32.94
N LYS A 439 4.27 -28.24 32.19
CA LYS A 439 5.12 -29.43 32.24
C LYS A 439 6.41 -29.30 31.43
N VAL A 440 6.46 -28.35 30.49
CA VAL A 440 7.54 -28.28 29.47
C VAL A 440 8.15 -26.89 29.29
N LEU A 441 7.45 -25.81 29.67
CA LEU A 441 7.93 -24.43 29.52
C LEU A 441 8.30 -23.80 30.86
N PRO A 442 9.30 -22.89 30.88
CA PRO A 442 9.71 -22.20 32.10
C PRO A 442 8.61 -21.23 32.57
N LYS A 443 8.49 -21.04 33.89
CA LYS A 443 7.40 -20.25 34.51
C LYS A 443 7.29 -18.80 34.00
N ASN A 444 8.39 -18.23 33.49
CA ASN A 444 8.46 -16.88 32.92
C ASN A 444 8.13 -16.82 31.42
N HIS A 445 7.77 -17.94 30.78
CA HIS A 445 7.42 -17.95 29.37
C HIS A 445 6.20 -17.06 29.07
N GLN A 446 6.27 -16.29 27.98
CA GLN A 446 5.27 -15.29 27.61
C GLN A 446 3.84 -15.85 27.48
N VAL A 447 3.70 -17.12 27.10
CA VAL A 447 2.39 -17.79 26.97
C VAL A 447 1.58 -17.77 28.27
N PHE A 448 2.24 -17.80 29.43
CA PHE A 448 1.54 -17.75 30.72
C PHE A 448 0.94 -16.38 31.01
N LYS A 449 1.54 -15.31 30.47
CA LYS A 449 0.96 -13.96 30.53
C LYS A 449 -0.30 -13.89 29.66
N ALA A 450 -0.23 -14.41 28.43
CA ALA A 450 -1.39 -14.48 27.53
C ALA A 450 -2.53 -15.31 28.14
N LEU A 451 -2.24 -16.50 28.66
CA LEU A 451 -3.22 -17.34 29.36
C LEU A 451 -3.84 -16.67 30.59
N LYS A 452 -3.06 -15.89 31.35
CA LYS A 452 -3.59 -15.15 32.52
C LYS A 452 -4.55 -14.04 32.11
N GLN A 453 -4.33 -13.40 30.96
CA GLN A 453 -5.24 -12.38 30.45
C GLN A 453 -6.55 -12.98 29.95
N ARG A 454 -6.50 -14.19 29.37
CA ARG A 454 -7.70 -14.89 28.83
C ARG A 454 -8.54 -15.62 29.87
N LEU A 455 -7.97 -15.97 31.02
CA LEU A 455 -8.65 -16.66 32.14
C LEU A 455 -9.15 -15.68 33.24
N LYS A 456 -9.13 -14.38 32.96
CA LYS A 456 -9.69 -13.33 33.83
C LYS A 456 -11.06 -12.98 33.32
#